data_AF-A0A7U3WT43-F1
#
_entry.id   AF-A0A7U3WT43-F1
#
_cell.length_a   1.000
_cell.length_b   1.000
_cell.length_c   1.000
_cell.angle_alpha   90.00
_cell.angle_beta   90.00
_cell.angle_gamma   90.00
#
_symmetry.space_group_name_H-M   'P 1'
#
loop_
_entity.id
_entity.type
_entity.pdbx_description
1 polymer ?
#
loop_
_entity_poly.entity_id
_entity_poly.type
_entity_poly.pdbx_seq_one_letter_code
_entity_poly.pdbx_strand_id
1 'polypeptide(L)'
;LFKKAIQQGLKAALFTTSTAAIMLSSSGALGVATGVIATNNNAAFSNNVGNNNWNEITAAGVANGTPAGGPQNNWAFTYGGDYTVTADAADRIIKAINVAGTTPVGLNITQNTVVGSIITKGNLLPVTLNAGKSLTLNGNNAVAANHGFDAPADNYTGLGNIAF
;
A
#
# COMPACT_ATOMS: atom_id res chain seq x y z
N LEU A 1 35.65 12.45 2.78
CA LEU A 1 34.60 11.99 3.73
C LEU A 1 33.30 12.79 3.60
N PHE A 2 33.31 14.13 3.72
CA PHE A 2 32.13 15.01 3.80
C PHE A 2 30.91 14.63 2.95
N LYS A 3 31.04 14.35 1.63
CA LYS A 3 29.88 13.97 0.78
C LYS A 3 29.07 12.79 1.35
N LYS A 4 29.74 11.77 1.90
CA LYS A 4 29.10 10.60 2.54
C LYS A 4 28.47 10.94 3.91
N ALA A 5 29.03 11.90 4.65
CA ALA A 5 28.42 12.40 5.87
C ALA A 5 27.15 13.22 5.58
N ILE A 6 27.20 14.11 4.59
CA ILE A 6 26.06 14.93 4.14
C ILE A 6 24.94 14.03 3.59
N GLN A 7 25.25 13.02 2.77
CA GLN A 7 24.24 12.07 2.28
C GLN A 7 23.56 11.27 3.41
N GLN A 8 24.31 10.86 4.45
CA GLN A 8 23.73 10.15 5.59
C GLN A 8 22.94 11.08 6.52
N GLY A 9 23.42 12.31 6.74
CA GLY A 9 22.71 13.33 7.51
C GLY A 9 21.42 13.80 6.83
N LEU A 10 21.44 14.00 5.51
CA LEU A 10 20.24 14.30 4.72
C LEU A 10 19.26 13.12 4.69
N LYS A 11 19.76 11.88 4.60
CA LYS A 11 18.91 10.68 4.73
C LYS A 11 18.23 10.64 6.10
N ALA A 12 18.96 10.88 7.19
CA ALA A 12 18.39 10.90 8.53
C ALA A 12 17.38 12.05 8.72
N ALA A 13 17.75 13.28 8.34
CA ALA A 13 16.89 14.46 8.50
C ALA A 13 15.59 14.41 7.67
N LEU A 14 15.56 13.66 6.57
CA LEU A 14 14.36 13.42 5.78
C LEU A 14 13.37 12.44 6.44
N PHE A 15 13.78 11.72 7.50
CA PHE A 15 12.98 10.64 8.09
C PHE A 15 12.79 10.72 9.63
N THR A 16 13.48 11.60 10.35
CA THR A 16 13.41 11.66 11.83
C THR A 16 12.49 12.72 12.44
N THR A 17 12.03 13.72 11.68
CA THR A 17 11.21 14.83 12.22
C THR A 17 10.00 15.20 11.38
N SER A 18 9.77 14.50 10.27
CA SER A 18 8.87 14.96 9.21
C SER A 18 7.60 14.12 9.09
N THR A 19 6.45 14.79 9.11
CA THR A 19 5.21 14.31 8.46
C THR A 19 5.34 14.39 6.93
N ALA A 20 6.44 13.86 6.38
CA ALA A 20 6.72 13.87 4.96
C ALA A 20 5.89 12.78 4.29
N ALA A 21 4.95 13.19 3.44
CA ALA A 21 4.33 12.30 2.48
C ALA A 21 5.40 11.70 1.57
N ILE A 22 5.76 10.43 1.78
CA ILE A 22 6.71 9.73 0.93
C ILE A 22 6.03 9.48 -0.41
N MET A 23 6.26 10.38 -1.37
CA MET A 23 5.70 10.29 -2.71
C MET A 23 6.34 9.13 -3.49
N LEU A 24 5.67 7.98 -3.43
CA LEU A 24 6.00 6.82 -4.25
C LEU A 24 5.35 7.00 -5.64
N SER A 25 6.14 6.78 -6.71
CA SER A 25 5.71 6.84 -8.11
C SER A 25 6.34 5.70 -8.93
N SER A 26 5.74 5.34 -10.06
CA SER A 26 5.89 3.97 -10.59
C SER A 26 5.32 3.68 -12.00
N SER A 27 5.54 2.44 -12.47
CA SER A 27 4.97 1.82 -13.68
C SER A 27 4.62 0.34 -13.42
N GLY A 28 3.33 -0.04 -13.36
CA GLY A 28 2.85 -1.39 -12.95
C GLY A 28 1.97 -2.15 -13.99
N ALA A 29 0.93 -2.98 -13.68
CA ALA A 29 0.14 -3.25 -12.44
C ALA A 29 0.36 -4.60 -11.66
N LEU A 30 -0.44 -5.70 -11.69
CA LEU A 30 -0.16 -6.98 -10.91
C LEU A 30 -1.07 -8.21 -11.16
N GLY A 31 -0.57 -9.48 -11.05
CA GLY A 31 -1.20 -10.84 -11.24
C GLY A 31 -1.47 -11.71 -9.96
N VAL A 32 -2.56 -12.49 -9.73
CA VAL A 32 -3.78 -12.90 -10.50
C VAL A 32 -5.06 -12.91 -9.59
N ALA A 33 -6.28 -12.70 -10.13
CA ALA A 33 -7.54 -12.31 -9.43
C ALA A 33 -8.04 -13.09 -8.19
N THR A 34 -8.01 -12.43 -7.02
CA THR A 34 -8.66 -12.72 -5.72
C THR A 34 -8.22 -11.67 -4.68
N GLY A 35 -9.04 -10.66 -4.39
CA GLY A 35 -8.65 -9.55 -3.51
C GLY A 35 -9.80 -8.60 -3.19
N VAL A 36 -9.51 -7.44 -2.59
CA VAL A 36 -10.53 -6.48 -2.13
C VAL A 36 -10.31 -5.06 -2.65
N ILE A 37 -11.39 -4.29 -2.78
CA ILE A 37 -11.38 -2.86 -3.14
C ILE A 37 -12.06 -2.05 -2.05
N ALA A 38 -11.42 -0.95 -1.63
CA ALA A 38 -12.04 0.00 -0.70
C ALA A 38 -13.19 0.73 -1.40
N THR A 39 -14.34 0.84 -0.73
CA THR A 39 -15.57 1.45 -1.29
C THR A 39 -16.06 2.68 -0.51
N ASN A 40 -15.41 3.00 0.61
CA ASN A 40 -15.89 3.99 1.59
C ASN A 40 -14.72 4.72 2.26
N ASN A 41 -14.90 6.00 2.61
CA ASN A 41 -13.87 6.85 3.24
C ASN A 41 -13.51 6.47 4.69
N ASN A 42 -14.17 5.47 5.29
CA ASN A 42 -13.81 4.83 6.55
C ASN A 42 -13.15 3.44 6.35
N ALA A 43 -12.51 3.20 5.21
CA ALA A 43 -11.76 1.98 4.93
C ALA A 43 -10.49 1.84 5.80
N ALA A 44 -10.49 0.81 6.66
CA ALA A 44 -9.39 0.39 7.52
C ALA A 44 -9.13 -1.12 7.36
N PHE A 45 -7.91 -1.59 7.65
CA PHE A 45 -7.50 -3.00 7.51
C PHE A 45 -8.17 -3.93 8.54
N SER A 46 -8.66 -3.38 9.66
CA SER A 46 -9.43 -4.10 10.68
C SER A 46 -10.91 -4.30 10.36
N ASN A 47 -11.46 -3.59 9.36
CA ASN A 47 -12.90 -3.63 9.05
C ASN A 47 -13.37 -5.06 8.76
N ASN A 48 -14.47 -5.48 9.41
CA ASN A 48 -15.15 -6.74 9.10
C ASN A 48 -16.10 -6.59 7.90
N VAL A 49 -16.61 -7.72 7.40
CA VAL A 49 -17.51 -7.80 6.22
C VAL A 49 -18.75 -6.92 6.37
N GLY A 50 -19.39 -6.93 7.54
CA GLY A 50 -20.61 -6.17 7.83
C GLY A 50 -20.44 -4.65 7.87
N ASN A 51 -19.19 -4.15 7.87
CA ASN A 51 -18.93 -2.72 7.75
C ASN A 51 -19.09 -2.22 6.29
N ASN A 52 -19.18 -3.10 5.28
CA ASN A 52 -19.36 -2.79 3.85
C ASN A 52 -18.33 -1.79 3.23
N ASN A 53 -17.24 -1.49 3.93
CA ASN A 53 -16.19 -0.56 3.50
C ASN A 53 -15.19 -1.17 2.50
N TRP A 54 -15.32 -2.47 2.26
CA TRP A 54 -14.53 -3.26 1.32
C TRP A 54 -15.46 -4.20 0.56
N ASN A 55 -15.26 -4.33 -0.75
CA ASN A 55 -15.88 -5.36 -1.58
C ASN A 55 -14.81 -6.29 -2.16
N GLU A 56 -15.17 -7.51 -2.54
CA GLU A 56 -14.33 -8.34 -3.40
C GLU A 56 -14.15 -7.69 -4.79
N ILE A 57 -13.09 -8.06 -5.50
CA ILE A 57 -12.77 -7.53 -6.84
C ILE A 57 -13.01 -8.53 -7.96
N THR A 58 -13.48 -8.01 -9.09
CA THR A 58 -13.42 -8.67 -10.39
C THR A 58 -11.99 -8.74 -10.92
N ALA A 59 -11.74 -9.58 -11.92
CA ALA A 59 -10.46 -9.60 -12.64
C ALA A 59 -10.09 -8.24 -13.30
N ALA A 60 -11.09 -7.40 -13.59
CA ALA A 60 -10.90 -6.04 -14.11
C ALA A 60 -10.52 -5.00 -13.02
N GLY A 61 -10.39 -5.41 -11.76
CA GLY A 61 -10.02 -4.54 -10.65
C GLY A 61 -11.16 -3.67 -10.09
N VAL A 62 -12.37 -3.75 -10.66
CA VAL A 62 -13.58 -3.09 -10.11
C VAL A 62 -14.30 -4.02 -9.11
N ALA A 63 -15.08 -3.44 -8.20
CA ALA A 63 -15.89 -4.18 -7.22
C ALA A 63 -16.84 -5.18 -7.91
N ASN A 64 -16.95 -6.40 -7.39
CA ASN A 64 -17.87 -7.42 -7.91
C ASN A 64 -19.29 -7.35 -7.29
N GLY A 65 -19.48 -6.56 -6.22
CA GLY A 65 -20.74 -6.41 -5.49
C GLY A 65 -20.84 -7.22 -4.19
N THR A 66 -19.95 -8.20 -3.96
CA THR A 66 -19.86 -8.95 -2.70
C THR A 66 -19.11 -8.13 -1.64
N PRO A 67 -19.69 -7.87 -0.45
CA PRO A 67 -18.95 -7.28 0.67
C PRO A 67 -17.83 -8.20 1.18
N ALA A 68 -16.72 -7.61 1.59
CA ALA A 68 -15.53 -8.32 2.05
C ALA A 68 -14.98 -7.73 3.35
N GLY A 69 -14.10 -8.49 4.03
CA GLY A 69 -13.28 -7.93 5.10
C GLY A 69 -12.15 -7.06 4.56
N GLY A 70 -11.51 -6.28 5.43
CA GLY A 70 -10.31 -5.52 5.07
C GLY A 70 -9.13 -6.40 4.66
N PRO A 71 -8.08 -5.82 4.03
CA PRO A 71 -6.92 -6.54 3.51
C PRO A 71 -6.31 -7.54 4.49
N GLN A 72 -6.16 -8.78 4.03
CA GLN A 72 -5.61 -9.90 4.81
C GLN A 72 -4.13 -10.15 4.48
N ASN A 73 -3.49 -11.00 5.29
CA ASN A 73 -2.11 -11.42 5.02
C ASN A 73 -2.05 -12.19 3.69
N ASN A 74 -1.05 -11.87 2.87
CA ASN A 74 -0.83 -12.33 1.51
C ASN A 74 -1.93 -11.97 0.48
N TRP A 75 -2.90 -11.11 0.83
CA TRP A 75 -3.87 -10.55 -0.13
C TRP A 75 -3.35 -9.28 -0.79
N ALA A 76 -3.80 -9.03 -2.02
CA ALA A 76 -3.67 -7.74 -2.68
C ALA A 76 -4.97 -6.94 -2.59
N PHE A 77 -4.88 -5.61 -2.62
CA PHE A 77 -6.06 -4.74 -2.62
C PHE A 77 -5.93 -3.50 -3.52
N THR A 78 -7.08 -2.94 -3.86
CA THR A 78 -7.25 -1.76 -4.74
C THR A 78 -7.94 -0.62 -3.98
N TYR A 79 -7.59 0.62 -4.28
CA TYR A 79 -8.35 1.79 -3.82
C TYR A 79 -9.50 2.04 -4.81
N GLY A 80 -10.70 2.35 -4.30
CA GLY A 80 -11.89 2.61 -5.12
C GLY A 80 -12.41 4.04 -5.06
N GLY A 81 -11.65 4.98 -4.51
CA GLY A 81 -12.03 6.40 -4.48
C GLY A 81 -11.02 7.31 -3.80
N ASP A 82 -11.38 8.58 -3.73
CA ASP A 82 -10.48 9.70 -3.43
C ASP A 82 -10.49 10.04 -1.92
N TYR A 83 -9.97 9.13 -1.11
CA TYR A 83 -9.90 9.25 0.35
C TYR A 83 -8.67 8.54 0.93
N THR A 84 -8.51 8.59 2.26
CA THR A 84 -7.40 7.95 2.98
C THR A 84 -7.79 6.57 3.49
N VAL A 85 -6.93 5.57 3.27
CA VAL A 85 -7.08 4.22 3.86
C VAL A 85 -6.18 4.08 5.08
N THR A 86 -6.66 3.42 6.14
CA THR A 86 -5.89 3.22 7.38
C THR A 86 -5.39 1.78 7.52
N ALA A 87 -4.07 1.60 7.66
CA ALA A 87 -3.43 0.35 8.04
C ALA A 87 -3.31 0.28 9.57
N ASP A 88 -4.29 -0.38 10.20
CA ASP A 88 -4.51 -0.46 11.66
C ASP A 88 -4.49 -1.89 12.23
N ALA A 89 -4.46 -2.91 11.36
CA ALA A 89 -4.21 -4.29 11.75
C ALA A 89 -2.70 -4.53 11.94
N ALA A 90 -2.33 -5.19 13.04
CA ALA A 90 -0.93 -5.43 13.39
C ALA A 90 -0.21 -6.38 12.43
N ASP A 91 1.06 -6.09 12.15
CA ASP A 91 2.04 -6.91 11.43
C ASP A 91 1.49 -7.52 10.12
N ARG A 92 0.71 -6.71 9.39
CA ARG A 92 0.09 -7.12 8.12
C ARG A 92 1.14 -7.29 7.03
N ILE A 93 1.16 -8.47 6.41
CA ILE A 93 1.96 -8.74 5.22
C ILE A 93 1.04 -8.66 4.00
N ILE A 94 0.94 -7.47 3.41
CA ILE A 94 0.13 -7.21 2.22
C ILE A 94 0.91 -7.66 0.98
N LYS A 95 0.30 -8.49 0.12
CA LYS A 95 0.93 -8.90 -1.14
C LYS A 95 1.14 -7.68 -2.03
N ALA A 96 0.10 -6.85 -2.18
CA ALA A 96 0.20 -5.61 -2.93
C ALA A 96 -0.93 -4.58 -2.73
N ILE A 97 -0.69 -3.38 -3.24
CA ILE A 97 -1.60 -2.23 -3.21
C ILE A 97 -1.72 -1.60 -4.59
N ASN A 98 -2.94 -1.35 -5.07
CA ASN A 98 -3.21 -0.66 -6.34
C ASN A 98 -3.89 0.70 -6.12
N VAL A 99 -3.26 1.79 -6.57
CA VAL A 99 -3.83 3.15 -6.61
C VAL A 99 -3.85 3.76 -8.02
N ALA A 100 -3.67 2.93 -9.05
CA ALA A 100 -3.49 3.34 -10.43
C ALA A 100 -4.73 3.90 -11.15
N GLY A 101 -5.91 3.83 -10.49
CA GLY A 101 -7.20 4.29 -11.03
C GLY A 101 -7.91 5.30 -10.13
N THR A 102 -7.20 5.90 -9.17
CA THR A 102 -7.75 6.72 -8.09
C THR A 102 -6.90 7.96 -7.80
N THR A 103 -7.49 8.95 -7.16
CA THR A 103 -6.85 10.15 -6.64
C THR A 103 -6.81 10.11 -5.09
N PRO A 104 -6.13 9.12 -4.48
CA PRO A 104 -6.25 8.85 -3.05
C PRO A 104 -5.69 9.99 -2.19
N VAL A 105 -6.34 10.27 -1.07
CA VAL A 105 -5.87 11.27 -0.09
C VAL A 105 -4.73 10.72 0.77
N GLY A 106 -4.56 9.39 0.84
CA GLY A 106 -3.31 8.76 1.28
C GLY A 106 -3.45 7.36 1.87
N LEU A 107 -2.33 6.85 2.36
CA LEU A 107 -2.21 5.65 3.19
C LEU A 107 -1.69 6.03 4.58
N ASN A 108 -2.47 5.77 5.63
CA ASN A 108 -2.08 6.04 7.00
C ASN A 108 -1.60 4.76 7.71
N ILE A 109 -0.33 4.70 8.08
CA ILE A 109 0.35 3.55 8.68
C ILE A 109 0.33 3.70 10.20
N THR A 110 -0.67 3.09 10.85
CA THR A 110 -0.85 3.13 12.31
C THR A 110 -0.34 1.87 13.01
N GLN A 111 -0.10 0.80 12.25
CA GLN A 111 0.61 -0.41 12.65
C GLN A 111 1.69 -0.80 11.64
N ASN A 112 2.65 -1.61 12.08
CA ASN A 112 3.68 -2.17 11.21
C ASN A 112 3.05 -2.90 10.03
N THR A 113 3.42 -2.49 8.82
CA THR A 113 2.88 -3.03 7.58
C THR A 113 4.03 -3.40 6.65
N VAL A 114 4.02 -4.62 6.13
CA VAL A 114 4.92 -5.07 5.07
C VAL A 114 4.13 -5.09 3.76
N VAL A 115 4.69 -4.53 2.69
CA VAL A 115 4.06 -4.48 1.36
C VAL A 115 5.01 -5.03 0.31
N GLY A 116 4.55 -6.05 -0.41
CA GLY A 116 5.30 -6.65 -1.51
C GLY A 116 5.46 -5.70 -2.70
N SER A 117 4.39 -5.04 -3.13
CA SER A 117 4.45 -4.02 -4.18
C SER A 117 3.31 -3.02 -4.06
N ILE A 118 3.53 -1.82 -4.59
CA ILE A 118 2.47 -0.83 -4.80
C ILE A 118 2.27 -0.76 -6.32
N ILE A 119 1.31 0.04 -6.77
CA ILE A 119 1.09 0.39 -8.19
C ILE A 119 0.49 1.78 -8.22
N THR A 120 1.14 2.74 -8.89
CA THR A 120 0.60 4.10 -9.03
C THR A 120 0.38 4.54 -10.47
N LYS A 121 1.04 3.94 -11.47
CA LYS A 121 1.01 4.40 -12.88
C LYS A 121 1.31 5.91 -13.06
N GLY A 122 2.13 6.47 -12.17
CA GLY A 122 2.46 7.91 -12.15
C GLY A 122 1.60 8.76 -11.21
N ASN A 123 0.51 8.22 -10.65
CA ASN A 123 -0.18 8.85 -9.53
C ASN A 123 0.77 8.97 -8.32
N LEU A 124 0.48 9.92 -7.42
CA LEU A 124 1.16 10.04 -6.14
C LEU A 124 0.38 9.24 -5.09
N LEU A 125 1.09 8.47 -4.25
CA LEU A 125 0.52 7.95 -3.00
C LEU A 125 1.13 8.71 -1.81
N PRO A 126 0.39 9.63 -1.17
CA PRO A 126 0.80 10.17 0.12
C PRO A 126 0.83 9.06 1.17
N VAL A 127 1.94 8.90 1.89
CA VAL A 127 2.07 7.97 3.01
C VAL A 127 2.32 8.76 4.30
N THR A 128 1.49 8.51 5.31
CA THR A 128 1.67 9.02 6.68
C THR A 128 2.03 7.85 7.60
N LEU A 129 2.95 8.06 8.54
CA LEU A 129 3.40 7.06 9.50
C LEU A 129 3.20 7.56 10.93
N ASN A 130 2.61 6.73 11.79
CA ASN A 130 2.62 6.97 13.23
C ASN A 130 4.03 6.75 13.80
N ALA A 131 4.38 7.48 14.86
CA ALA A 131 5.67 7.36 15.52
C ALA A 131 5.94 5.90 15.98
N GLY A 132 7.12 5.38 15.65
CA GLY A 132 7.52 4.01 15.98
C GLY A 132 6.79 2.92 15.19
N LYS A 133 6.22 3.24 14.01
CA LYS A 133 5.59 2.29 13.07
C LYS A 133 6.32 2.30 11.74
N SER A 134 6.38 1.13 11.08
CA SER A 134 7.09 0.95 9.81
C SER A 134 6.17 0.58 8.64
N LEU A 135 6.50 1.13 7.47
CA LEU A 135 6.07 0.60 6.17
C LEU A 135 7.28 -0.05 5.50
N THR A 136 7.38 -1.37 5.60
CA THR A 136 8.47 -2.13 4.97
C THR A 136 8.09 -2.51 3.55
N LEU A 137 8.78 -1.94 2.56
CA LEU A 137 8.68 -2.39 1.17
C LEU A 137 9.68 -3.55 0.95
N ASN A 138 9.20 -4.77 0.70
CA ASN A 138 10.04 -5.98 0.59
C ASN A 138 10.01 -6.62 -0.81
N GLY A 139 9.69 -5.81 -1.83
CA GLY A 139 9.31 -6.29 -3.15
C GLY A 139 10.39 -6.95 -4.00
N ASN A 140 10.02 -8.10 -4.56
CA ASN A 140 10.58 -8.65 -5.78
C ASN A 140 9.46 -9.43 -6.49
N ASN A 141 8.97 -8.92 -7.63
CA ASN A 141 7.85 -9.45 -8.44
C ASN A 141 6.67 -10.06 -7.64
N ALA A 142 5.69 -9.24 -7.28
CA ALA A 142 4.44 -9.76 -6.74
C ALA A 142 3.68 -10.55 -7.81
N VAL A 143 3.65 -11.87 -7.62
CA VAL A 143 2.75 -12.82 -8.29
C VAL A 143 2.13 -13.69 -7.21
N ALA A 144 0.83 -13.97 -7.33
CA ALA A 144 0.13 -14.96 -6.51
C ALA A 144 -1.08 -15.50 -7.29
N ALA A 145 -1.14 -16.81 -7.50
CA ALA A 145 -2.21 -17.45 -8.28
C ALA A 145 -3.59 -17.40 -7.59
N ASN A 146 -3.62 -17.25 -6.26
CA ASN A 146 -4.82 -17.42 -5.44
C ASN A 146 -5.22 -16.19 -4.60
N HIS A 147 -4.49 -15.07 -4.66
CA HIS A 147 -4.74 -13.86 -3.83
C HIS A 147 -4.27 -12.51 -4.46
N GLY A 148 -4.64 -12.19 -5.72
CA GLY A 148 -4.21 -10.98 -6.46
C GLY A 148 -5.30 -10.25 -7.30
N PHE A 149 -4.91 -9.68 -8.45
CA PHE A 149 -5.69 -9.14 -9.60
C PHE A 149 -4.81 -9.31 -10.87
N ASP A 150 -5.05 -8.84 -12.11
CA ASP A 150 -4.15 -9.15 -13.27
C ASP A 150 -3.46 -7.96 -14.02
N ALA A 151 -2.12 -8.06 -14.23
CA ALA A 151 -1.10 -7.12 -14.80
C ALA A 151 0.34 -7.30 -14.15
N PRO A 152 1.37 -6.41 -14.32
CA PRO A 152 2.74 -6.61 -13.72
C PRO A 152 3.30 -5.59 -12.66
N ALA A 153 3.83 -6.05 -11.51
CA ALA A 153 4.17 -5.27 -10.28
C ALA A 153 5.26 -4.16 -10.32
N ASP A 154 5.12 -3.12 -9.48
CA ASP A 154 6.21 -2.18 -9.13
C ASP A 154 7.34 -2.89 -8.37
N ASN A 155 8.60 -2.71 -8.80
CA ASN A 155 9.78 -3.19 -8.10
C ASN A 155 10.63 -2.02 -7.56
N TYR A 156 10.62 -1.80 -6.25
CA TYR A 156 11.38 -0.72 -5.58
C TYR A 156 12.85 -1.07 -5.34
N THR A 157 13.59 -1.39 -6.41
CA THR A 157 15.01 -1.72 -6.34
C THR A 157 15.83 -0.53 -5.81
N GLY A 158 16.26 -0.61 -4.55
CA GLY A 158 17.06 0.41 -3.86
C GLY A 158 16.43 0.99 -2.59
N LEU A 159 15.13 0.78 -2.32
CA LEU A 159 14.44 1.23 -1.10
C LEU A 159 14.56 0.23 0.08
N GLY A 160 15.68 -0.50 0.17
CA GLY A 160 15.84 -1.62 1.10
C GLY A 160 15.60 -1.25 2.57
N ASN A 161 14.67 -1.96 3.22
CA ASN A 161 14.24 -1.84 4.61
C ASN A 161 14.24 -0.41 5.17
N ILE A 162 13.25 0.39 4.76
CA ILE A 162 12.92 1.65 5.42
C ILE A 162 12.19 1.33 6.75
N ALA A 163 12.98 1.09 7.79
CA ALA A 163 12.55 1.22 9.17
C ALA A 163 12.71 2.68 9.63
N PHE A 164 11.77 3.15 10.45
CA PHE A 164 11.72 4.48 11.05
C PHE A 164 11.93 4.37 12.56
#